data_AF-A0A9E0BZN8-F1
#
_entry.id   AF-A0A9E0BZN8-F1
#
_cell.length_a   1.000
_cell.length_b   1.000
_cell.length_c   1.000
_cell.angle_alpha   90.00
_cell.angle_beta   90.00
_cell.angle_gamma   90.00
#
_symmetry.space_group_name_H-M   'P 1'
#
loop_
_entity.id
_entity.type
_entity.pdbx_description
1 polymer ?
#
loop_
_entity_poly.entity_id
_entity_poly.type
_entity_poly.pdbx_seq_one_letter_code
_entity_poly.pdbx_strand_id
1 'polypeptide(L)'
;MHHTPPSTGIDFLLRDANLLQHLSQKKVGLLTNQNALTQSYRLSAYALKEKLGESLRCLLTPEHGWSGQVAEGVKIGNGFDSHLNVPILSLYGGAKISGAVDFDVLIIDLQDVGLRCYTYTTTCAKLLENLSDIEVIVCDRPNPLGSQFKGPDLDPAYRSFVGYLDVPFQHGQTIGELLSLHNQTTAQHPFTHLTCPHDHKPYAYPWIPPSPNLPSWESVLLYPALVLLEGTNISEGRGTTLPFTCLGAPELDHYALVNFINTIEGIRARPLLFTPQSGKLTGKECQGAHLLIIDLKKFDAYTFGMHLLHFLRSHYPLFEWNKTAKDGFFIDYLLGTDSLRKSLEKGNLNFLISP
;
A
#
# COMPACT_ATOMS: atom_id res chain seq x y z
N MET A 1 -26.37 -3.29 -4.86
CA MET A 1 -25.84 -4.44 -5.61
C MET A 1 -24.98 -5.23 -4.64
N HIS A 2 -25.21 -6.53 -4.48
CA HIS A 2 -24.33 -7.36 -3.68
C HIS A 2 -23.05 -7.59 -4.49
N HIS A 3 -22.00 -6.83 -4.19
CA HIS A 3 -20.70 -6.98 -4.82
C HIS A 3 -20.07 -8.25 -4.23
N THR A 4 -20.23 -9.38 -4.91
CA THR A 4 -19.41 -10.55 -4.62
C THR A 4 -17.96 -10.17 -4.93
N PRO A 5 -16.99 -10.42 -4.03
CA PRO A 5 -15.59 -10.27 -4.35
C PRO A 5 -15.25 -11.10 -5.61
N PRO A 6 -14.25 -10.70 -6.41
CA PRO A 6 -13.83 -11.46 -7.56
C PRO A 6 -13.16 -12.74 -7.07
N SER A 7 -13.12 -13.79 -7.88
CA SER A 7 -12.19 -14.89 -7.60
C SER A 7 -10.77 -14.34 -7.71
N THR A 8 -9.98 -14.55 -6.67
CA THR A 8 -8.58 -14.14 -6.58
C THR A 8 -7.65 -15.35 -6.78
N GLY A 9 -6.35 -15.13 -6.87
CA GLY A 9 -5.37 -16.22 -7.04
C GLY A 9 -5.48 -17.31 -5.97
N ILE A 10 -5.88 -16.97 -4.73
CA ILE A 10 -6.11 -17.97 -3.68
C ILE A 10 -7.33 -18.84 -3.99
N ASP A 11 -8.39 -18.28 -4.57
CA ASP A 11 -9.57 -19.06 -4.96
C ASP A 11 -9.25 -20.06 -6.09
N PHE A 12 -8.37 -19.67 -7.03
CA PHE A 12 -7.90 -20.58 -8.08
C PHE A 12 -6.99 -21.67 -7.52
N LEU A 13 -6.05 -21.32 -6.63
CA LEU A 13 -5.21 -22.30 -5.94
C LEU A 13 -6.06 -23.35 -5.23
N LEU A 14 -7.06 -22.93 -4.45
CA LEU A 14 -7.91 -23.82 -3.65
C LEU A 14 -8.80 -24.74 -4.50
N ARG A 15 -8.98 -24.45 -5.80
CA ARG A 15 -9.75 -25.26 -6.77
C ARG A 15 -8.87 -26.19 -7.61
N ASP A 16 -7.56 -25.95 -7.64
CA ASP A 16 -6.62 -26.75 -8.42
C ASP A 16 -6.17 -27.99 -7.62
N ALA A 17 -6.75 -29.15 -7.94
CA ALA A 17 -6.45 -30.40 -7.26
C ALA A 17 -5.00 -30.87 -7.47
N ASN A 18 -4.40 -30.61 -8.62
CA ASN A 18 -3.03 -31.02 -8.91
C ASN A 18 -2.05 -30.17 -8.12
N LEU A 19 -2.28 -28.86 -8.09
CA LEU A 19 -1.45 -27.95 -7.31
C LEU A 19 -1.55 -28.25 -5.81
N LEU A 20 -2.77 -28.48 -5.29
CA LEU A 20 -2.94 -28.89 -3.89
C LEU A 20 -2.26 -30.21 -3.56
N GLN A 21 -2.30 -31.19 -4.47
CA GLN A 21 -1.60 -32.46 -4.29
C GLN A 21 -0.09 -32.25 -4.22
N HIS A 22 0.49 -31.46 -5.12
CA HIS A 22 1.90 -31.07 -5.09
C HIS A 22 2.26 -30.38 -3.76
N LEU A 23 1.51 -29.35 -3.38
CA LEU A 23 1.73 -28.58 -2.14
C LEU A 23 1.60 -29.42 -0.87
N SER A 24 0.73 -30.45 -0.87
CA SER A 24 0.60 -31.36 0.27
C SER A 24 1.87 -32.17 0.55
N GLN A 25 2.74 -32.32 -0.44
CA GLN A 25 4.03 -33.03 -0.32
C GLN A 25 5.20 -32.10 -0.03
N LYS A 26 4.94 -30.80 0.16
CA LYS A 26 5.95 -29.76 0.38
C LYS A 26 5.81 -29.13 1.76
N LYS A 27 6.87 -28.48 2.23
CA LYS A 27 6.78 -27.55 3.35
C LYS A 27 6.40 -26.17 2.81
N VAL A 28 5.23 -25.66 3.19
CA VAL A 28 4.65 -24.44 2.65
C VAL A 28 4.72 -23.31 3.67
N GLY A 29 5.34 -22.19 3.29
CA GLY A 29 5.21 -20.91 3.97
C GLY A 29 4.17 -20.03 3.28
N LEU A 30 3.38 -19.29 4.05
CA LEU A 30 2.38 -18.37 3.52
C LEU A 30 2.68 -16.93 3.97
N LEU A 31 3.05 -16.06 3.04
CA LEU A 31 3.13 -14.62 3.27
C LEU A 31 1.75 -13.99 3.08
N THR A 32 1.13 -13.56 4.18
CA THR A 32 -0.25 -13.08 4.20
C THR A 32 -0.56 -12.20 5.41
N ASN A 33 -1.78 -11.68 5.49
CA ASN A 33 -2.38 -11.00 6.63
C ASN A 33 -3.90 -11.24 6.66
N GLN A 34 -4.60 -10.74 7.68
CA GLN A 34 -6.05 -10.94 7.86
C GLN A 34 -6.94 -10.45 6.69
N ASN A 35 -6.36 -9.66 5.80
CA ASN A 35 -7.01 -8.89 4.75
C ASN A 35 -7.08 -9.73 3.46
N ALA A 36 -6.29 -10.80 3.41
CA ALA A 36 -6.31 -11.80 2.38
C ALA A 36 -7.46 -12.79 2.61
N LEU A 37 -8.58 -12.55 1.93
CA LEU A 37 -9.76 -13.38 1.99
C LEU A 37 -10.00 -14.13 0.68
N THR A 38 -10.66 -15.28 0.78
CA THR A 38 -11.32 -15.96 -0.34
C THR A 38 -12.55 -15.18 -0.80
N GLN A 39 -13.10 -15.54 -1.96
CA GLN A 39 -14.36 -14.99 -2.46
C GLN A 39 -15.55 -15.16 -1.49
N SER A 40 -15.47 -16.12 -0.57
CA SER A 40 -16.46 -16.41 0.46
C SER A 40 -16.14 -15.78 1.83
N TYR A 41 -15.24 -14.79 1.89
CA TYR A 41 -14.81 -14.09 3.11
C TYR A 41 -14.14 -14.99 4.17
N ARG A 42 -13.54 -16.10 3.73
CA ARG A 42 -12.70 -16.91 4.62
C ARG A 42 -11.27 -16.39 4.56
N LEU A 43 -10.59 -16.32 5.69
CA LEU A 43 -9.16 -16.05 5.74
C LEU A 43 -8.41 -17.07 4.88
N SER A 44 -7.56 -16.59 3.98
CA SER A 44 -6.79 -17.45 3.07
C SER A 44 -5.95 -18.48 3.82
N ALA A 45 -5.31 -18.06 4.92
CA ALA A 45 -4.53 -18.95 5.78
C ALA A 45 -5.36 -20.13 6.32
N TYR A 46 -6.61 -19.88 6.75
CA TYR A 46 -7.50 -20.93 7.26
C TYR A 46 -7.99 -21.84 6.15
N ALA A 47 -8.43 -21.26 5.02
CA ALA A 47 -8.87 -22.04 3.87
C ALA A 47 -7.75 -22.92 3.31
N LEU A 48 -6.52 -22.43 3.29
CA LEU A 48 -5.35 -23.18 2.87
C LEU A 48 -4.95 -24.26 3.89
N LYS A 49 -4.99 -23.95 5.20
CA LYS A 49 -4.71 -24.93 6.27
C LYS A 49 -5.63 -26.14 6.19
N GLU A 50 -6.91 -25.96 5.87
CA GLU A 50 -7.85 -27.07 5.69
C GLU A 50 -7.49 -28.00 4.52
N LYS A 51 -6.85 -27.46 3.48
CA LYS A 51 -6.43 -28.25 2.32
C LYS A 51 -5.06 -28.89 2.50
N LEU A 52 -4.13 -28.20 3.16
CA LEU A 52 -2.73 -28.62 3.26
C LEU A 52 -2.38 -29.28 4.60
N GLY A 53 -3.18 -29.13 5.65
CA GLY A 53 -2.91 -29.74 6.95
C GLY A 53 -1.55 -29.33 7.52
N GLU A 54 -0.70 -30.31 7.81
CA GLU A 54 0.63 -30.12 8.40
C GLU A 54 1.68 -29.59 7.40
N SER A 55 1.35 -29.59 6.11
CA SER A 55 2.21 -29.06 5.05
C SER A 55 2.29 -27.53 5.12
N LEU A 56 1.27 -26.84 5.64
CA LEU A 56 1.39 -25.42 6.00
C LEU A 56 2.23 -25.29 7.29
N ARG A 57 3.46 -24.78 7.15
CA ARG A 57 4.48 -24.74 8.22
C ARG A 57 4.52 -23.43 8.98
N CYS A 58 4.23 -22.31 8.33
CA CYS A 58 4.27 -20.99 8.95
C CYS A 58 3.47 -19.95 8.21
N LEU A 59 3.18 -18.87 8.93
CA LEU A 59 2.80 -17.60 8.35
C LEU A 59 3.98 -16.64 8.38
N LEU A 60 4.16 -15.90 7.29
CA LEU A 60 5.01 -14.72 7.23
C LEU A 60 4.09 -13.50 7.10
N THR A 61 4.45 -12.40 7.75
CA THR A 61 3.58 -11.21 7.80
C THR A 61 4.36 -9.94 7.43
N PRO A 62 3.75 -9.02 6.65
CA PRO A 62 4.39 -7.77 6.25
C PRO A 62 4.30 -6.72 7.38
N GLU A 63 4.44 -5.43 7.02
CA GLU A 63 4.03 -4.31 7.87
C GLU A 63 2.59 -4.51 8.38
N HIS A 64 2.28 -3.98 9.57
CA HIS A 64 0.99 -4.15 10.28
C HIS A 64 0.70 -5.57 10.84
N GLY A 65 1.47 -6.59 10.44
CA GLY A 65 1.45 -7.94 11.02
C GLY A 65 0.23 -8.80 10.65
N TRP A 66 0.07 -9.94 11.32
CA TRP A 66 -1.00 -10.92 11.04
C TRP A 66 -2.39 -10.29 11.15
N SER A 67 -2.64 -9.55 12.23
CA SER A 67 -3.90 -8.88 12.48
C SER A 67 -4.06 -7.58 11.71
N GLY A 68 -3.12 -7.14 10.87
CA GLY A 68 -3.23 -5.90 10.07
C GLY A 68 -3.59 -4.60 10.83
N GLN A 69 -3.60 -4.61 12.17
CA GLN A 69 -4.12 -3.51 13.02
C GLN A 69 -2.99 -2.71 13.67
N VAL A 70 -1.74 -3.17 13.57
CA VAL A 70 -0.60 -2.47 14.16
C VAL A 70 -0.29 -1.21 13.35
N ALA A 71 -0.03 -0.09 14.02
CA ALA A 71 0.26 1.19 13.38
C ALA A 71 1.50 1.14 12.46
N GLU A 72 1.56 2.04 11.48
CA GLU A 72 2.73 2.22 10.60
C GLU A 72 4.02 2.48 11.39
N GLY A 73 5.15 1.97 10.92
CA GLY A 73 6.44 2.20 11.59
C GLY A 73 6.69 1.32 12.82
N VAL A 74 5.69 0.63 13.37
CA VAL A 74 5.82 -0.16 14.60
C VAL A 74 6.37 -1.57 14.30
N LYS A 75 7.46 -1.94 14.97
CA LYS A 75 8.03 -3.30 14.89
C LYS A 75 7.14 -4.31 15.61
N ILE A 76 6.89 -5.44 14.96
CA ILE A 76 6.13 -6.57 15.50
C ILE A 76 7.07 -7.76 15.60
N GLY A 77 7.03 -8.48 16.72
CA GLY A 77 7.81 -9.69 16.92
C GLY A 77 7.20 -10.92 16.26
N ASN A 78 7.93 -12.04 16.31
CA ASN A 78 7.38 -13.34 15.95
C ASN A 78 6.31 -13.77 16.96
N GLY A 79 5.41 -14.65 16.53
CA GLY A 79 4.31 -15.16 17.34
C GLY A 79 3.90 -16.57 16.93
N PHE A 80 2.69 -16.97 17.35
CA PHE A 80 2.11 -18.26 17.05
C PHE A 80 0.59 -18.12 16.91
N ASP A 81 0.02 -18.72 15.88
CA ASP A 81 -1.44 -18.81 15.72
C ASP A 81 -1.92 -20.14 16.30
N SER A 82 -2.69 -20.09 17.40
CA SER A 82 -3.18 -21.29 18.09
C SER A 82 -4.25 -22.06 17.33
N HIS A 83 -5.00 -21.40 16.44
CA HIS A 83 -6.06 -22.04 15.65
C HIS A 83 -5.48 -22.77 14.44
N LEU A 84 -4.50 -22.15 13.76
CA LEU A 84 -3.77 -22.75 12.65
C LEU A 84 -2.67 -23.70 13.11
N ASN A 85 -2.26 -23.60 14.38
CA ASN A 85 -1.18 -24.35 15.01
C ASN A 85 0.15 -24.20 14.23
N VAL A 86 0.51 -22.95 13.90
CA VAL A 86 1.74 -22.62 13.17
C VAL A 86 2.41 -21.36 13.72
N PRO A 87 3.75 -21.25 13.64
CA PRO A 87 4.47 -20.02 13.95
C PRO A 87 4.11 -18.88 12.97
N ILE A 88 4.14 -17.66 13.49
CA ILE A 88 4.03 -16.40 12.74
C ILE A 88 5.40 -15.72 12.78
N LEU A 89 5.95 -15.41 11.61
CA LEU A 89 7.19 -14.65 11.46
C LEU A 89 6.87 -13.24 10.95
N SER A 90 7.36 -12.20 11.63
CA SER A 90 7.25 -10.84 11.12
C SER A 90 8.44 -10.52 10.21
N LEU A 91 8.17 -9.99 9.02
CA LEU A 91 9.19 -9.53 8.07
C LEU A 91 9.49 -8.04 8.22
N TYR A 92 8.70 -7.30 9.01
CA TYR A 92 8.83 -5.87 9.12
C TYR A 92 10.13 -5.45 9.82
N GLY A 93 10.78 -4.40 9.32
CA GLY A 93 12.03 -3.89 9.89
C GLY A 93 13.28 -4.69 9.53
N GLY A 94 13.25 -5.49 8.45
CA GLY A 94 14.41 -6.23 7.95
C GLY A 94 14.72 -7.50 8.73
N ALA A 95 13.70 -8.09 9.38
CA ALA A 95 13.83 -9.38 10.01
C ALA A 95 14.20 -10.43 8.97
N LYS A 96 15.33 -11.11 9.17
CA LYS A 96 15.66 -12.31 8.41
C LYS A 96 14.70 -13.41 8.81
N ILE A 97 14.30 -14.27 7.87
CA ILE A 97 13.71 -15.55 8.22
C ILE A 97 14.78 -16.30 9.00
N SER A 98 14.66 -16.30 10.33
CA SER A 98 15.52 -17.08 11.20
C SER A 98 15.25 -18.55 10.92
N GLY A 99 16.29 -19.39 10.90
CA GLY A 99 16.22 -20.84 10.62
C GLY A 99 15.35 -21.69 11.57
N ALA A 100 14.47 -21.07 12.35
CA ALA A 100 13.44 -21.71 13.17
C ALA A 100 12.28 -22.27 12.33
N VAL A 101 12.14 -21.86 11.06
CA VAL A 101 11.13 -22.39 10.15
C VAL A 101 11.75 -22.66 8.80
N ASP A 102 11.45 -23.85 8.29
CA ASP A 102 11.91 -24.37 7.02
C ASP A 102 10.68 -24.58 6.10
N PHE A 103 10.76 -24.07 4.88
CA PHE A 103 9.76 -24.26 3.83
C PHE A 103 10.45 -24.36 2.48
N ASP A 104 9.89 -25.15 1.56
CA ASP A 104 10.39 -25.35 0.19
C ASP A 104 9.55 -24.57 -0.84
N VAL A 105 8.34 -24.15 -0.44
CA VAL A 105 7.41 -23.36 -1.25
C VAL A 105 6.94 -22.15 -0.46
N LEU A 106 7.00 -20.97 -1.09
CA LEU A 106 6.42 -19.74 -0.57
C LEU A 106 5.17 -19.37 -1.38
N ILE A 107 4.03 -19.29 -0.71
CA ILE A 107 2.81 -18.70 -1.26
C ILE A 107 2.73 -17.25 -0.79
N ILE A 108 2.49 -16.32 -1.72
CA ILE A 108 2.24 -14.90 -1.43
C ILE A 108 0.78 -14.59 -1.72
N ASP A 109 0.04 -14.15 -0.71
CA ASP A 109 -1.36 -13.75 -0.81
C ASP A 109 -1.61 -12.48 0.02
N LEU A 110 -1.46 -11.31 -0.62
CA LEU A 110 -1.56 -9.98 -0.01
C LEU A 110 -2.37 -9.03 -0.89
N GLN A 111 -3.25 -8.24 -0.28
CA GLN A 111 -3.94 -7.15 -0.94
C GLN A 111 -3.09 -5.86 -0.86
N ASP A 112 -2.51 -5.47 -1.99
CA ASP A 112 -1.80 -4.19 -2.17
C ASP A 112 -2.79 -3.06 -2.53
N VAL A 113 -2.31 -1.81 -2.61
CA VAL A 113 -3.12 -0.62 -2.92
C VAL A 113 -2.74 0.12 -4.20
N GLY A 114 -1.74 -0.35 -4.95
CA GLY A 114 -1.42 0.20 -6.27
C GLY A 114 -0.47 1.39 -6.30
N LEU A 115 0.22 1.67 -5.18
CA LEU A 115 1.24 2.70 -5.08
C LEU A 115 2.57 2.12 -4.64
N ARG A 116 3.65 2.56 -5.28
CA ARG A 116 5.02 2.12 -5.00
C ARG A 116 5.47 2.36 -3.56
N CYS A 117 4.91 3.36 -2.90
CA CYS A 117 5.21 3.68 -1.50
C CYS A 117 4.44 2.83 -0.48
N TYR A 118 3.51 1.99 -0.92
CA TYR A 118 2.90 0.98 -0.06
C TYR A 118 3.80 -0.25 0.04
N THR A 119 4.20 -0.62 1.26
CA THR A 119 5.42 -1.39 1.49
C THR A 119 5.27 -2.91 1.35
N TYR A 120 4.08 -3.42 1.02
CA TYR A 120 3.84 -4.86 0.87
C TYR A 120 4.62 -5.44 -0.32
N THR A 121 4.56 -4.80 -1.48
CA THR A 121 5.34 -5.20 -2.66
C THR A 121 6.84 -5.11 -2.41
N THR A 122 7.30 -4.09 -1.67
CA THR A 122 8.71 -3.98 -1.24
C THR A 122 9.10 -5.12 -0.31
N THR A 123 8.23 -5.51 0.63
CA THR A 123 8.46 -6.65 1.53
C THR A 123 8.62 -7.94 0.73
N CYS A 124 7.74 -8.19 -0.24
CA CYS A 124 7.81 -9.34 -1.12
C CYS A 124 9.10 -9.35 -1.96
N ALA A 125 9.42 -8.24 -2.63
CA ALA A 125 10.61 -8.14 -3.47
C ALA A 125 11.90 -8.46 -2.68
N LYS A 126 12.07 -7.81 -1.53
CA LYS A 126 13.21 -8.06 -0.65
C LYS A 126 13.21 -9.49 -0.11
N LEU A 127 12.05 -10.07 0.18
CA LEU A 127 11.98 -11.47 0.62
C LEU A 127 12.50 -12.41 -0.50
N LEU A 128 12.05 -12.22 -1.73
CA LEU A 128 12.47 -13.02 -2.88
C LEU A 128 13.99 -12.94 -3.11
N GLU A 129 14.60 -11.76 -2.98
CA GLU A 129 16.05 -11.57 -3.09
C GLU A 129 16.85 -12.28 -1.99
N ASN A 130 16.26 -12.52 -0.82
CA ASN A 130 16.94 -13.13 0.33
C ASN A 130 16.67 -14.63 0.49
N LEU A 131 15.77 -15.19 -0.32
CA LEU A 131 15.50 -16.62 -0.39
C LEU A 131 16.33 -17.24 -1.52
N SER A 132 16.76 -18.48 -1.34
CA SER A 132 17.43 -19.30 -2.36
C SER A 132 16.74 -20.66 -2.44
N ASP A 133 16.58 -21.19 -3.64
CA ASP A 133 16.05 -22.54 -3.89
C ASP A 133 14.62 -22.79 -3.37
N ILE A 134 13.72 -21.80 -3.53
CA ILE A 134 12.30 -21.89 -3.13
C ILE A 134 11.40 -21.78 -4.35
N GLU A 135 10.37 -22.63 -4.42
CA GLU A 135 9.26 -22.43 -5.37
C GLU A 135 8.35 -21.30 -4.88
N VAL A 136 8.03 -20.34 -5.74
CA VAL A 136 7.22 -19.18 -5.40
C VAL A 136 5.90 -19.24 -6.14
N ILE A 137 4.80 -19.12 -5.41
CA ILE A 137 3.46 -19.02 -5.96
C ILE A 137 2.84 -17.71 -5.51
N VAL A 138 2.49 -16.83 -6.44
CA VAL A 138 1.78 -15.59 -6.13
C VAL A 138 0.29 -15.77 -6.45
N CYS A 139 -0.52 -15.74 -5.40
CA CYS A 139 -1.96 -15.66 -5.49
C CYS A 139 -2.35 -14.21 -5.79
N ASP A 140 -2.58 -13.92 -7.07
CA ASP A 140 -2.75 -12.54 -7.50
C ASP A 140 -4.05 -11.91 -6.96
N ARG A 141 -4.01 -10.58 -6.78
CA ARG A 141 -5.15 -9.78 -6.34
C ARG A 141 -5.29 -8.52 -7.20
N PRO A 142 -6.53 -8.06 -7.44
CA PRO A 142 -6.78 -6.81 -8.15
C PRO A 142 -6.02 -5.62 -7.56
N ASN A 143 -5.49 -4.78 -8.44
CA ASN A 143 -5.00 -3.45 -8.05
C ASN A 143 -6.22 -2.53 -7.86
N PRO A 144 -6.47 -2.00 -6.65
CA PRO A 144 -7.64 -1.17 -6.40
C PRO A 144 -7.59 0.17 -7.15
N LEU A 145 -6.42 0.67 -7.54
CA LEU A 145 -6.30 1.90 -8.33
C LEU A 145 -6.40 1.65 -9.85
N GLY A 146 -6.70 0.41 -10.27
CA GLY A 146 -6.78 0.01 -11.67
C GLY A 146 -5.42 0.02 -12.36
N SER A 147 -5.41 0.16 -13.69
CA SER A 147 -4.20 0.03 -14.52
C SER A 147 -3.51 1.33 -14.93
N GLN A 148 -3.79 2.43 -14.24
CA GLN A 148 -3.18 3.71 -14.58
C GLN A 148 -1.74 3.78 -14.06
N PHE A 149 -0.84 4.25 -14.92
CA PHE A 149 0.54 4.59 -14.58
C PHE A 149 0.62 6.09 -14.39
N LYS A 150 1.09 6.55 -13.22
CA LYS A 150 1.24 7.99 -12.92
C LYS A 150 2.47 8.28 -12.08
N GLY A 151 2.99 9.48 -12.29
CA GLY A 151 4.13 10.02 -11.57
C GLY A 151 5.46 9.41 -12.01
N PRO A 152 6.55 9.90 -11.43
CA PRO A 152 7.89 9.57 -11.90
C PRO A 152 8.26 8.11 -11.61
N ASP A 153 9.10 7.57 -12.49
CA ASP A 153 9.88 6.36 -12.21
C ASP A 153 10.78 6.56 -10.99
N LEU A 154 11.19 5.44 -10.39
CA LEU A 154 12.12 5.45 -9.27
C LEU A 154 13.53 5.77 -9.77
N ASP A 155 14.08 6.92 -9.38
CA ASP A 155 15.53 7.16 -9.46
C ASP A 155 16.22 6.26 -8.42
N PRO A 156 17.19 5.41 -8.82
CA PRO A 156 17.92 4.54 -7.90
C PRO A 156 18.54 5.25 -6.69
N ALA A 157 18.88 6.55 -6.81
CA ALA A 157 19.40 7.34 -5.69
C ALA A 157 18.38 7.51 -4.54
N TYR A 158 17.09 7.39 -4.83
CA TYR A 158 15.99 7.48 -3.88
C TYR A 158 15.40 6.11 -3.50
N ARG A 159 16.02 5.01 -3.94
CA ARG A 159 15.56 3.66 -3.57
C ARG A 159 15.60 3.47 -2.06
N SER A 160 14.45 3.08 -1.50
CA SER A 160 14.24 2.92 -0.07
C SER A 160 13.16 1.89 0.22
N PHE A 161 12.79 1.70 1.49
CA PHE A 161 11.71 0.78 1.86
C PHE A 161 10.31 1.28 1.40
N VAL A 162 10.15 2.59 1.19
CA VAL A 162 8.92 3.21 0.68
C VAL A 162 9.00 3.52 -0.82
N GLY A 163 9.91 2.84 -1.53
CA GLY A 163 10.16 3.05 -2.95
C GLY A 163 11.24 2.10 -3.42
N TYR A 164 10.87 0.86 -3.72
CA TYR A 164 11.84 -0.22 -3.96
C TYR A 164 11.80 -0.82 -5.37
N LEU A 165 10.61 -0.99 -5.95
CA LEU A 165 10.47 -1.56 -7.29
C LEU A 165 10.66 -0.49 -8.37
N ASP A 166 11.26 -0.87 -9.50
CA ASP A 166 11.52 -0.01 -10.66
C ASP A 166 10.27 0.17 -11.51
N VAL A 167 9.30 0.87 -10.95
CA VAL A 167 8.00 1.20 -11.54
C VAL A 167 7.64 2.65 -11.23
N PRO A 168 6.67 3.27 -11.92
CA PRO A 168 6.14 4.60 -11.58
C PRO A 168 5.53 4.67 -10.17
N PHE A 169 5.27 5.88 -9.69
CA PHE A 169 4.68 6.10 -8.35
C PHE A 169 3.34 5.38 -8.17
N GLN A 170 2.41 5.56 -9.12
CA GLN A 170 1.23 4.72 -9.29
C GLN A 170 1.53 3.78 -10.46
N HIS A 171 1.58 2.48 -10.20
CA HIS A 171 2.21 1.53 -11.12
C HIS A 171 1.23 0.73 -11.99
N GLY A 172 -0.09 0.83 -11.78
CA GLY A 172 -1.10 0.18 -12.65
C GLY A 172 -1.08 -1.36 -12.72
N GLN A 173 -0.17 -2.01 -12.00
CA GLN A 173 0.04 -3.46 -12.07
C GLN A 173 -0.51 -4.18 -10.84
N THR A 174 -0.86 -5.46 -10.99
CA THR A 174 -1.18 -6.34 -9.86
C THR A 174 0.09 -6.76 -9.10
N ILE A 175 -0.07 -7.30 -7.90
CA ILE A 175 1.08 -7.80 -7.12
C ILE A 175 1.77 -8.97 -7.85
N GLY A 176 1.02 -9.83 -8.52
CA GLY A 176 1.58 -10.93 -9.31
C GLY A 176 2.40 -10.44 -10.51
N GLU A 177 1.91 -9.43 -11.24
CA GLU A 177 2.64 -8.81 -12.35
C GLU A 177 3.95 -8.17 -11.88
N LEU A 178 3.91 -7.39 -10.78
CA LEU A 178 5.09 -6.74 -10.20
C LEU A 178 6.15 -7.76 -9.76
N LEU A 179 5.73 -8.80 -9.02
CA LEU A 179 6.67 -9.78 -8.49
C LEU A 179 7.19 -10.74 -9.55
N SER A 180 6.41 -11.03 -10.59
CA SER A 180 6.87 -11.78 -11.76
C SER A 180 8.00 -11.03 -12.48
N LEU A 181 7.82 -9.73 -12.75
CA LEU A 181 8.84 -8.89 -13.38
C LEU A 181 10.10 -8.78 -12.51
N HIS A 182 9.93 -8.59 -11.20
CA HIS A 182 11.05 -8.53 -10.28
C HIS A 182 11.80 -9.87 -10.23
N ASN A 183 11.10 -11.00 -10.10
CA ASN A 183 11.73 -12.32 -10.06
C ASN A 183 12.54 -12.64 -11.32
N GLN A 184 12.07 -12.24 -12.50
CA GLN A 184 12.81 -12.43 -13.76
C GLN A 184 14.15 -11.69 -13.80
N THR A 185 14.24 -10.55 -13.11
CA THR A 185 15.41 -9.66 -13.16
C THR A 185 16.37 -9.86 -11.99
N THR A 186 15.93 -10.41 -10.86
CA THR A 186 16.74 -10.53 -9.64
C THR A 186 16.98 -11.97 -9.18
N ALA A 187 15.92 -12.67 -8.77
CA ALA A 187 16.05 -13.88 -7.95
C ALA A 187 15.89 -15.20 -8.73
N GLN A 188 15.20 -15.17 -9.88
CA GLN A 188 15.02 -16.30 -10.80
C GLN A 188 14.47 -17.59 -10.16
N HIS A 189 13.62 -17.46 -9.14
CA HIS A 189 12.93 -18.60 -8.53
C HIS A 189 12.00 -19.30 -9.53
N PRO A 190 11.74 -20.61 -9.38
CA PRO A 190 10.59 -21.26 -10.00
C PRO A 190 9.30 -20.54 -9.58
N PHE A 191 8.67 -19.82 -10.51
CA PHE A 191 7.64 -18.84 -10.18
C PHE A 191 6.31 -19.15 -10.89
N THR A 192 5.25 -19.30 -10.11
CA THR A 192 3.88 -19.48 -10.60
C THR A 192 3.04 -18.25 -10.25
N HIS A 193 2.57 -17.55 -11.28
CA HIS A 193 1.62 -16.45 -11.14
C HIS A 193 0.19 -16.98 -11.33
N LEU A 194 -0.57 -17.09 -10.24
CA LEU A 194 -1.99 -17.43 -10.31
C LEU A 194 -2.81 -16.17 -10.53
N THR A 195 -3.03 -15.84 -11.79
CA THR A 195 -3.73 -14.63 -12.23
C THR A 195 -5.17 -14.58 -11.70
N CYS A 196 -5.65 -13.37 -11.42
CA CYS A 196 -7.05 -13.11 -11.10
C CYS A 196 -7.74 -12.34 -12.23
N PRO A 197 -9.00 -12.64 -12.58
CA PRO A 197 -9.78 -11.79 -13.47
C PRO A 197 -9.98 -10.41 -12.84
N HIS A 198 -9.50 -9.37 -13.52
CA HIS A 198 -9.69 -7.98 -13.14
C HIS A 198 -9.97 -7.15 -14.41
N ASP A 199 -10.85 -6.16 -14.31
CA ASP A 199 -11.23 -5.31 -15.44
C ASP A 199 -10.33 -4.07 -15.60
N HIS A 200 -9.22 -4.03 -14.85
CA HIS A 200 -8.20 -3.00 -14.85
C HIS A 200 -8.75 -1.59 -14.53
N LYS A 201 -9.90 -1.51 -13.88
CA LYS A 201 -10.53 -0.26 -13.44
C LYS A 201 -10.49 -0.14 -11.93
N PRO A 202 -10.44 1.08 -11.38
CA PRO A 202 -10.65 1.27 -9.96
C PRO A 202 -12.03 0.73 -9.59
N TYR A 203 -12.08 -0.21 -8.65
CA TYR A 203 -13.32 -0.83 -8.22
C TYR A 203 -13.34 -1.08 -6.72
N ALA A 204 -14.44 -0.66 -6.09
CA ALA A 204 -14.72 -0.98 -4.70
C ALA A 204 -15.19 -2.44 -4.61
N TYR A 205 -14.27 -3.36 -4.37
CA TYR A 205 -14.64 -4.61 -3.70
C TYR A 205 -15.10 -4.29 -2.27
N PRO A 206 -15.81 -5.19 -1.57
CA PRO A 206 -15.99 -5.09 -0.13
C PRO A 206 -14.64 -4.85 0.53
N TRP A 207 -14.33 -3.58 0.82
CA TRP A 207 -12.97 -3.14 1.10
C TRP A 207 -12.62 -3.60 2.51
N ILE A 208 -11.67 -4.52 2.59
CA ILE A 208 -11.11 -4.96 3.86
C ILE A 208 -9.83 -4.17 4.08
N PRO A 209 -9.78 -3.25 5.06
CA PRO A 209 -8.69 -2.29 5.21
C PRO A 209 -7.34 -2.99 5.29
N PRO A 210 -6.41 -2.83 4.34
CA PRO A 210 -5.11 -3.51 4.35
C PRO A 210 -4.18 -2.96 5.45
N SER A 211 -4.47 -1.76 5.95
CA SER A 211 -3.81 -1.10 7.08
C SER A 211 -4.81 -0.28 7.91
N PRO A 212 -4.49 0.10 9.16
CA PRO A 212 -5.40 0.87 10.02
C PRO A 212 -5.83 2.21 9.42
N ASN A 213 -4.94 2.84 8.66
CA ASN A 213 -5.15 4.18 8.12
C ASN A 213 -5.71 4.18 6.69
N LEU A 214 -5.97 3.02 6.08
CA LEU A 214 -6.74 2.91 4.82
C LEU A 214 -8.07 2.18 5.05
N PRO A 215 -8.97 2.71 5.92
CA PRO A 215 -10.17 2.03 6.37
C PRO A 215 -11.29 1.95 5.33
N SER A 216 -11.26 2.80 4.30
CA SER A 216 -12.37 2.92 3.36
C SER A 216 -11.89 3.00 1.92
N TRP A 217 -12.82 2.74 1.00
CA TRP A 217 -12.55 2.88 -0.43
C TRP A 217 -12.14 4.31 -0.81
N GLU A 218 -12.76 5.32 -0.20
CA GLU A 218 -12.44 6.72 -0.40
C GLU A 218 -11.00 7.04 0.03
N SER A 219 -10.55 6.46 1.16
CA SER A 219 -9.18 6.64 1.63
C SER A 219 -8.16 6.10 0.63
N VAL A 220 -8.47 4.98 -0.04
CA VAL A 220 -7.62 4.40 -1.10
C VAL A 220 -7.58 5.29 -2.33
N LEU A 221 -8.73 5.77 -2.79
CA LEU A 221 -8.81 6.62 -3.97
C LEU A 221 -8.09 7.97 -3.78
N LEU A 222 -8.06 8.50 -2.56
CA LEU A 222 -7.35 9.74 -2.23
C LEU A 222 -5.90 9.52 -1.79
N TYR A 223 -5.51 8.27 -1.50
CA TYR A 223 -4.16 7.93 -1.05
C TYR A 223 -3.06 8.45 -2.00
N PRO A 224 -3.17 8.36 -3.35
CA PRO A 224 -2.17 8.91 -4.27
C PRO A 224 -1.92 10.41 -4.10
N ALA A 225 -2.92 11.15 -3.61
CA ALA A 225 -2.80 12.58 -3.35
C ALA A 225 -2.22 12.86 -1.96
N LEU A 226 -2.80 12.20 -0.94
CA LEU A 226 -2.62 12.59 0.45
C LEU A 226 -1.44 11.91 1.13
N VAL A 227 -0.96 10.76 0.63
CA VAL A 227 0.28 10.13 1.15
C VAL A 227 1.49 11.06 1.02
N LEU A 228 1.49 11.93 0.01
CA LEU A 228 2.57 12.89 -0.20
C LEU A 228 2.69 13.91 0.94
N LEU A 229 1.61 14.15 1.69
CA LEU A 229 1.63 15.03 2.84
C LEU A 229 2.45 14.44 4.00
N GLU A 230 2.76 13.13 4.02
CA GLU A 230 3.72 12.54 4.96
C GLU A 230 5.12 13.17 4.80
N GLY A 231 5.43 13.66 3.60
CA GLY A 231 6.63 14.45 3.32
C GLY A 231 6.59 15.88 3.86
N THR A 232 5.52 16.31 4.54
CA THR A 232 5.31 17.68 5.03
C THR A 232 4.79 17.73 6.46
N ASN A 233 4.79 18.92 7.06
CA ASN A 233 4.23 19.16 8.39
C ASN A 233 2.67 19.24 8.43
N ILE A 234 1.96 18.94 7.34
CA ILE A 234 0.49 19.05 7.23
C ILE A 234 -0.17 17.69 7.41
N SER A 235 -1.09 17.54 8.36
CA SER A 235 -1.78 16.27 8.62
C SER A 235 -2.56 15.78 7.40
N GLU A 236 -2.41 14.49 7.11
CA GLU A 236 -3.18 13.70 6.13
C GLU A 236 -4.38 12.97 6.77
N GLY A 237 -4.78 13.40 7.98
CA GLY A 237 -5.95 12.86 8.69
C GLY A 237 -5.66 11.66 9.59
N ARG A 238 -4.42 11.14 9.64
CA ARG A 238 -4.03 10.11 10.62
C ARG A 238 -4.29 10.58 12.05
N GLY A 239 -4.64 9.63 12.93
CA GLY A 239 -5.06 9.93 14.31
C GLY A 239 -6.47 10.49 14.43
N THR A 240 -7.27 10.43 13.36
CA THR A 240 -8.69 10.79 13.34
C THR A 240 -9.53 9.63 12.81
N THR A 241 -10.85 9.83 12.69
CA THR A 241 -11.75 8.88 12.02
C THR A 241 -11.77 9.03 10.49
N LEU A 242 -10.98 9.95 9.92
CA LEU A 242 -10.95 10.31 8.50
C LEU A 242 -9.53 10.26 7.88
N PRO A 243 -8.71 9.22 8.14
CA PRO A 243 -7.37 9.14 7.57
C PRO A 243 -7.46 9.05 6.04
N PHE A 244 -6.61 9.84 5.36
CA PHE A 244 -6.59 9.97 3.90
C PHE A 244 -7.94 10.35 3.27
N THR A 245 -8.84 10.97 4.02
CA THR A 245 -10.02 11.66 3.47
C THR A 245 -10.14 13.09 3.98
N CYS A 246 -9.25 13.51 4.87
CA CYS A 246 -9.07 14.90 5.24
C CYS A 246 -7.59 15.29 5.28
N LEU A 247 -7.36 16.60 5.28
CA LEU A 247 -6.05 17.17 5.57
C LEU A 247 -6.18 18.45 6.36
N GLY A 248 -5.11 18.88 7.05
CA GLY A 248 -5.10 20.15 7.76
C GLY A 248 -3.84 20.40 8.57
N ALA A 249 -3.69 21.64 9.03
CA ALA A 249 -2.60 22.05 9.91
C ALA A 249 -3.07 23.20 10.83
N PRO A 250 -2.38 23.48 11.94
CA PRO A 250 -2.65 24.67 12.74
C PRO A 250 -2.50 25.93 11.90
N GLU A 251 -3.43 26.89 12.05
CA GLU A 251 -3.39 28.21 11.40
C GLU A 251 -3.46 28.17 9.85
N LEU A 252 -3.85 27.03 9.27
CA LEU A 252 -4.09 26.93 7.83
C LEU A 252 -5.42 27.62 7.47
N ASP A 253 -5.41 28.52 6.49
CA ASP A 253 -6.64 29.11 5.94
C ASP A 253 -7.46 28.04 5.20
N HIS A 254 -8.37 27.41 5.95
CA HIS A 254 -9.20 26.33 5.41
C HIS A 254 -10.27 26.82 4.41
N TYR A 255 -10.59 28.12 4.38
CA TYR A 255 -11.56 28.65 3.42
C TYR A 255 -10.89 28.82 2.06
N ALA A 256 -9.67 29.38 2.04
CA ALA A 256 -8.86 29.44 0.83
C ALA A 256 -8.59 28.03 0.28
N LEU A 257 -8.24 27.07 1.14
CA LEU A 257 -8.03 25.67 0.76
C LEU A 257 -9.28 25.06 0.14
N VAL A 258 -10.44 25.18 0.79
CA VAL A 258 -11.71 24.62 0.31
C VAL A 258 -12.11 25.26 -1.02
N ASN A 259 -11.96 26.57 -1.16
CA ASN A 259 -12.26 27.29 -2.40
C ASN A 259 -11.39 26.78 -3.56
N PHE A 260 -10.08 26.61 -3.32
CA PHE A 260 -9.16 26.03 -4.29
C PHE A 260 -9.56 24.59 -4.69
N ILE A 261 -9.81 23.70 -3.72
CA ILE A 261 -10.17 22.31 -4.04
C ILE A 261 -11.48 22.25 -4.84
N ASN A 262 -12.44 23.13 -4.53
CA ASN A 262 -13.72 23.19 -5.23
C ASN A 262 -13.62 23.71 -6.68
N THR A 263 -12.48 24.22 -7.13
CA THR A 263 -12.24 24.52 -8.56
C THR A 263 -11.85 23.29 -9.37
N ILE A 264 -11.55 22.16 -8.73
CA ILE A 264 -11.05 20.94 -9.37
C ILE A 264 -12.23 20.03 -9.72
N GLU A 265 -12.23 19.49 -10.94
CA GLU A 265 -13.29 18.59 -11.38
C GLU A 265 -13.26 17.25 -10.61
N GLY A 266 -14.44 16.67 -10.40
CA GLY A 266 -14.58 15.34 -9.77
C GLY A 266 -14.38 15.29 -8.25
N ILE A 267 -13.98 16.38 -7.60
CA ILE A 267 -13.81 16.47 -6.14
C ILE A 267 -14.52 17.69 -5.54
N ARG A 268 -14.93 17.57 -4.29
CA ARG A 268 -15.41 18.67 -3.44
C ARG A 268 -14.71 18.64 -2.10
N ALA A 269 -14.67 19.80 -1.46
CA ALA A 269 -14.20 19.96 -0.10
C ALA A 269 -15.21 20.73 0.75
N ARG A 270 -15.24 20.41 2.04
CA ARG A 270 -15.88 21.22 3.08
C ARG A 270 -14.87 21.54 4.18
N PRO A 271 -14.98 22.69 4.86
CA PRO A 271 -14.09 23.00 5.98
C PRO A 271 -14.26 21.95 7.08
N LEU A 272 -13.15 21.64 7.73
CA LEU A 272 -13.06 20.71 8.85
C LEU A 272 -12.10 21.28 9.90
N LEU A 273 -12.51 21.21 11.16
CA LEU A 273 -11.63 21.35 12.32
C LEU A 273 -11.46 19.96 12.94
N PHE A 274 -10.24 19.58 13.25
CA PHE A 274 -9.96 18.29 13.87
C PHE A 274 -8.70 18.34 14.72
N THR A 275 -8.59 17.44 15.69
CA THR A 275 -7.38 17.28 16.52
C THR A 275 -6.95 15.82 16.43
N PRO A 276 -5.80 15.51 15.80
CA PRO A 276 -5.27 14.15 15.77
C PRO A 276 -5.00 13.61 17.19
N GLN A 277 -5.38 12.36 17.44
CA GLN A 277 -5.11 11.64 18.68
C GLN A 277 -3.79 10.87 18.65
N SER A 278 -3.20 10.69 17.48
CA SER A 278 -1.92 10.03 17.27
C SER A 278 -1.24 10.53 15.99
N GLY A 279 0.04 10.23 15.82
CA GLY A 279 0.81 10.61 14.64
C GLY A 279 1.14 12.11 14.60
N LYS A 280 1.22 12.65 13.37
CA LYS A 280 1.59 14.04 13.13
C LYS A 280 0.57 15.01 13.73
N LEU A 281 1.06 16.08 14.38
CA LEU A 281 0.25 17.12 15.00
C LEU A 281 -0.70 16.61 16.12
N THR A 282 -0.34 15.51 16.78
CA THR A 282 -1.09 14.98 17.94
C THR A 282 -1.39 16.08 18.96
N GLY A 283 -2.67 16.19 19.35
CA GLY A 283 -3.14 17.16 20.34
C GLY A 283 -3.20 18.61 19.87
N LYS A 284 -2.88 18.90 18.60
CA LYS A 284 -3.00 20.25 18.02
C LYS A 284 -4.26 20.35 17.17
N GLU A 285 -5.03 21.42 17.39
CA GLU A 285 -6.18 21.73 16.53
C GLU A 285 -5.69 22.09 15.12
N CYS A 286 -6.23 21.40 14.13
CA CYS A 286 -5.93 21.57 12.73
C CYS A 286 -7.13 22.19 12.02
N GLN A 287 -6.88 23.25 11.25
CA GLN A 287 -7.83 23.82 10.31
C GLN A 287 -7.57 23.17 8.96
N GLY A 288 -8.62 22.67 8.30
CA GLY A 288 -8.42 21.91 7.08
C GLY A 288 -9.69 21.60 6.31
N ALA A 289 -9.61 20.56 5.48
CA ALA A 289 -10.67 20.18 4.57
C ALA A 289 -10.97 18.69 4.66
N HIS A 290 -12.26 18.35 4.64
CA HIS A 290 -12.72 16.99 4.35
C HIS A 290 -13.03 16.88 2.86
N LEU A 291 -12.46 15.86 2.21
CA LEU A 291 -12.47 15.66 0.77
C LEU A 291 -13.54 14.63 0.38
N LEU A 292 -14.23 14.91 -0.72
CA LEU A 292 -15.35 14.12 -1.22
C LEU A 292 -15.17 13.94 -2.72
N ILE A 293 -14.90 12.72 -3.18
CA ILE A 293 -14.90 12.41 -4.61
C ILE A 293 -16.35 12.37 -5.09
N ILE A 294 -16.72 13.24 -6.02
CA ILE A 294 -18.08 13.35 -6.58
C ILE A 294 -18.20 12.74 -7.99
N ASP A 295 -17.09 12.62 -8.72
CA ASP A 295 -17.05 11.94 -10.03
C ASP A 295 -15.64 11.37 -10.27
N LEU A 296 -15.48 10.07 -10.01
CA LEU A 296 -14.21 9.36 -10.14
C LEU A 296 -13.69 9.35 -11.60
N LYS A 297 -14.56 9.46 -12.60
CA LYS A 297 -14.12 9.46 -14.01
C LYS A 297 -13.43 10.77 -14.41
N LYS A 298 -13.68 11.84 -13.66
CA LYS A 298 -13.11 13.18 -13.89
C LYS A 298 -12.03 13.54 -12.87
N PHE A 299 -11.80 12.69 -11.88
CA PHE A 299 -10.88 12.96 -10.79
C PHE A 299 -9.57 12.18 -10.96
N ASP A 300 -8.47 12.91 -10.95
CA ASP A 300 -7.12 12.37 -10.94
C ASP A 300 -6.46 12.69 -9.59
N ALA A 301 -6.37 11.69 -8.71
CA ALA A 301 -5.83 11.86 -7.37
C ALA A 301 -4.34 12.26 -7.38
N TYR A 302 -3.53 11.69 -8.26
CA TYR A 302 -2.10 12.02 -8.32
C TYR A 302 -1.91 13.48 -8.74
N THR A 303 -2.54 13.89 -9.85
CA THR A 303 -2.49 15.28 -10.34
C THR A 303 -3.05 16.26 -9.32
N PHE A 304 -4.16 15.90 -8.65
CA PHE A 304 -4.70 16.66 -7.53
C PHE A 304 -3.68 16.83 -6.40
N GLY A 305 -2.97 15.78 -6.00
CA GLY A 305 -1.92 15.84 -4.98
C GLY A 305 -0.80 16.83 -5.33
N MET A 306 -0.40 16.90 -6.60
CA MET A 306 0.60 17.87 -7.06
C MET A 306 0.12 19.32 -6.90
N HIS A 307 -1.10 19.60 -7.37
CA HIS A 307 -1.71 20.93 -7.24
C HIS A 307 -1.95 21.29 -5.77
N LEU A 308 -2.36 20.32 -4.95
CA LEU A 308 -2.55 20.50 -3.51
C LEU A 308 -1.24 20.88 -2.82
N LEU A 309 -0.15 20.16 -3.06
CA LEU A 309 1.16 20.49 -2.49
C LEU A 309 1.63 21.89 -2.90
N HIS A 310 1.44 22.26 -4.16
CA HIS A 310 1.76 23.62 -4.63
C HIS A 310 0.94 24.69 -3.91
N PHE A 311 -0.38 24.48 -3.81
CA PHE A 311 -1.28 25.39 -3.12
C PHE A 311 -0.84 25.57 -1.66
N LEU A 312 -0.65 24.47 -0.95
CA LEU A 312 -0.27 24.46 0.47
C LEU A 312 1.08 25.17 0.67
N ARG A 313 2.09 24.87 -0.15
CA ARG A 313 3.39 25.55 -0.08
C ARG A 313 3.27 27.08 -0.28
N SER A 314 2.37 27.51 -1.14
CA SER A 314 2.23 28.93 -1.50
C SER A 314 1.34 29.72 -0.54
N HIS A 315 0.41 29.06 0.14
CA HIS A 315 -0.63 29.71 0.95
C HIS A 315 -0.55 29.35 2.45
N TYR A 316 0.35 28.46 2.86
CA TYR A 316 0.59 28.15 4.27
C TYR A 316 1.98 28.66 4.70
N PRO A 317 2.06 29.81 5.40
CA PRO A 317 3.34 30.41 5.78
C PRO A 317 4.24 29.51 6.64
N LEU A 318 3.64 28.59 7.40
CA LEU A 318 4.35 27.63 8.25
C LEU A 318 4.68 26.32 7.53
N PHE A 319 4.54 26.24 6.20
CA PHE A 319 4.82 25.01 5.44
C PHE A 319 6.27 24.58 5.60
N GLU A 320 6.48 23.30 5.96
CA GLU A 320 7.79 22.69 6.05
C GLU A 320 7.82 21.29 5.42
N TRP A 321 8.94 20.95 4.79
CA TRP A 321 9.23 19.59 4.35
C TRP A 321 9.78 18.76 5.51
N ASN A 322 9.25 17.56 5.69
CA ASN A 322 9.78 16.62 6.66
C ASN A 322 11.10 16.03 6.17
N LYS A 323 12.11 16.06 7.05
CA LYS A 323 13.40 15.44 6.80
C LYS A 323 13.42 13.98 7.25
N THR A 324 14.25 13.18 6.59
CA THR A 324 14.60 11.83 7.03
C THR A 324 15.75 11.88 8.04
N ALA A 325 16.03 10.74 8.69
CA ALA A 325 17.17 10.61 9.60
C ALA A 325 18.56 10.80 8.92
N LYS A 326 18.61 10.83 7.58
CA LYS A 326 19.84 11.02 6.79
C LYS A 326 19.91 12.41 6.14
N ASP A 327 19.21 13.40 6.70
CA ASP A 327 19.13 14.77 6.19
C ASP A 327 18.59 14.93 4.75
N GLY A 328 17.94 13.90 4.19
CA GLY A 328 17.15 13.99 2.96
C GLY A 328 15.70 14.42 3.23
N PHE A 329 14.91 14.70 2.19
CA PHE A 329 13.49 15.03 2.34
C PHE A 329 12.61 13.80 2.09
N PHE A 330 11.67 13.51 2.99
CA PHE A 330 10.88 12.27 2.91
C PHE A 330 10.00 12.21 1.65
N ILE A 331 9.49 13.36 1.18
CA ILE A 331 8.76 13.46 -0.09
C ILE A 331 9.55 12.91 -1.29
N ASP A 332 10.87 13.12 -1.31
CA ASP A 332 11.71 12.68 -2.41
C ASP A 332 11.82 11.14 -2.45
N TYR A 333 11.75 10.49 -1.28
CA TYR A 333 11.73 9.03 -1.17
C TYR A 333 10.35 8.42 -1.50
N LEU A 334 9.26 9.10 -1.14
CA LEU A 334 7.91 8.68 -1.51
C LEU A 334 7.72 8.69 -3.02
N LEU A 335 8.14 9.78 -3.67
CA LEU A 335 8.05 9.95 -5.13
C LEU A 335 9.22 9.32 -5.89
N GLY A 336 10.28 8.88 -5.21
CA GLY A 336 11.45 8.29 -5.85
C GLY A 336 12.28 9.29 -6.67
N THR A 337 12.17 10.59 -6.42
CA THR A 337 12.91 11.67 -7.09
C THR A 337 12.74 12.99 -6.33
N ASP A 338 13.70 13.91 -6.43
CA ASP A 338 13.57 15.28 -5.89
C ASP A 338 12.96 16.30 -6.86
N SER A 339 12.63 15.86 -8.09
CA SER A 339 12.19 16.75 -9.16
C SER A 339 10.96 17.59 -8.79
N LEU A 340 9.96 16.98 -8.13
CA LEU A 340 8.78 17.69 -7.64
C LEU A 340 9.17 18.78 -6.63
N ARG A 341 9.84 18.39 -5.55
CA ARG A 341 10.17 19.30 -4.46
C ARG A 341 11.00 20.48 -4.96
N LYS A 342 12.04 20.22 -5.75
CA LYS A 342 12.88 21.26 -6.36
C LYS A 342 12.09 22.17 -7.30
N SER A 343 11.10 21.65 -8.02
CA SER A 343 10.24 22.47 -8.89
C SER A 343 9.31 23.37 -8.09
N LEU A 344 8.69 22.83 -7.04
CA LEU A 344 7.85 23.58 -6.10
C LEU A 344 8.64 24.65 -5.33
N GLU A 345 9.90 24.38 -4.97
CA GLU A 345 10.80 25.36 -4.35
C GLU A 345 11.12 26.53 -5.29
N LYS A 346 11.18 26.28 -6.59
CA LYS A 346 11.41 27.30 -7.63
C LYS A 346 10.12 27.98 -8.12
N GLY A 347 8.95 27.59 -7.60
CA GLY A 347 7.65 28.09 -8.04
C GLY A 347 7.25 27.65 -9.46
N ASN A 348 7.81 26.56 -9.99
CA ASN A 348 7.55 26.09 -11.34
C ASN A 348 6.62 24.86 -11.34
N LEU A 349 5.51 24.94 -12.08
CA LEU A 349 4.55 23.84 -12.28
C LEU A 349 4.72 23.12 -13.62
N ASN A 350 5.56 23.62 -14.53
CA ASN A 350 5.66 23.11 -15.91
C ASN A 350 6.14 21.66 -16.02
N PHE A 351 6.61 21.05 -14.92
CA PHE A 351 7.06 19.65 -14.86
C PHE A 351 5.96 18.67 -14.42
N LEU A 352 4.78 19.15 -14.00
CA LEU A 352 3.74 18.33 -13.36
C LEU A 352 2.82 17.57 -14.34
N ILE A 353 3.00 17.76 -15.65
CA ILE A 353 2.03 17.35 -16.67
C ILE A 353 2.70 16.67 -17.88
N SER A 354 3.86 16.05 -17.69
CA SER A 354 4.32 15.09 -18.70
C SER A 354 3.63 13.74 -18.42
N PRO A 355 2.94 13.17 -19.42
CA PRO A 355 2.20 11.91 -19.26
C PRO A 355 3.08 10.74 -18.87
#